data_AF-A0A1M7QTE0-F1
#
_entry.id   AF-A0A1M7QTE0-F1
#
_cell.length_a   1.000
_cell.length_b   1.000
_cell.length_c   1.000
_cell.angle_alpha   90.00
_cell.angle_beta   90.00
_cell.angle_gamma   90.00
#
_symmetry.space_group_name_H-M   'P 1'
#
loop_
_entity.id
_entity.type
_entity.pdbx_description
1 polymer ?
#
loop_
_entity_poly.entity_id
_entity_poly.type
_entity_poly.pdbx_seq_one_letter_code
_entity_poly.pdbx_strand_id
1 'polypeptide(L)'
;MSQFEKIYIGKGTQVKDLNIIRISISKETLEEILKDHMVDYDSKEYLVFEVASLKEPDQFGKTHTAYISKKVAAPKGGKANKKSKA
;
A
#
# COMPACT_ATOMS: atom_id res chain seq x y z
N MET A 1 -5.26 12.65 13.38
CA MET A 1 -4.15 12.01 12.64
C MET A 1 -4.72 11.42 11.36
N SER A 2 -4.16 11.73 10.19
CA SER A 2 -4.59 11.06 8.96
C SER A 2 -4.18 9.59 9.05
N GLN A 3 -5.14 8.68 8.88
CA GLN A 3 -4.88 7.25 8.88
C GLN A 3 -4.45 6.87 7.47
N PHE A 4 -3.23 6.37 7.31
CA PHE A 4 -2.78 5.83 6.03
C PHE A 4 -2.94 4.32 6.07
N GLU A 5 -3.66 3.78 5.10
CA GLU A 5 -3.81 2.36 4.91
C GLU A 5 -2.76 1.87 3.94
N LYS A 6 -2.08 0.78 4.32
CA LYS A 6 -1.06 0.14 3.48
C LYS A 6 -1.70 -1.01 2.74
N ILE A 7 -1.82 -0.87 1.43
CA ILE A 7 -2.34 -1.91 0.56
C ILE A 7 -1.15 -2.64 -0.03
N TYR A 8 -0.93 -3.89 0.38
CA TYR A 8 0.20 -4.69 -0.07
C TYR A 8 -0.05 -5.22 -1.49
N ILE A 9 0.83 -4.87 -2.42
CA ILE A 9 0.65 -5.16 -3.85
C ILE A 9 1.58 -6.25 -4.35
N GLY A 10 2.62 -6.58 -3.59
CA GLY A 10 3.58 -7.59 -4.01
C GLY A 10 4.76 -7.73 -3.08
N LYS A 11 5.62 -8.68 -3.43
CA LYS A 11 6.88 -8.92 -2.75
C LYS A 11 7.97 -9.18 -3.77
N GLY A 12 9.20 -8.90 -3.37
CA GLY A 12 10.35 -9.00 -4.24
C GLY A 12 11.62 -9.44 -3.52
N THR A 13 12.65 -9.69 -4.33
CA THR A 13 13.98 -10.05 -3.85
C THR A 13 14.98 -9.08 -4.48
N GLN A 14 15.98 -8.70 -3.69
CA GLN A 14 17.10 -7.90 -4.20
C GLN A 14 17.96 -8.76 -5.11
N VAL A 15 18.30 -8.23 -6.29
CA VAL A 15 19.22 -8.87 -7.21
C VAL A 15 20.62 -8.83 -6.60
N LYS A 16 21.30 -9.97 -6.60
CA LYS A 16 22.62 -10.12 -5.98
C LYS A 16 23.60 -9.10 -6.54
N ASP A 17 24.34 -8.45 -5.64
CA ASP A 17 25.39 -7.47 -5.94
C ASP A 17 24.91 -6.20 -6.68
N LEU A 18 23.59 -5.96 -6.74
CA LEU A 18 22.98 -4.80 -7.37
C LEU A 18 21.98 -4.10 -6.43
N ASN A 19 21.84 -2.78 -6.56
CA ASN A 19 20.80 -1.99 -5.90
C ASN A 19 19.47 -2.06 -6.67
N ILE A 20 19.10 -3.26 -7.11
CA ILE A 20 17.88 -3.52 -7.90
C ILE A 20 16.98 -4.47 -7.10
N ILE A 21 15.73 -4.08 -6.89
CA ILE A 21 14.72 -4.92 -6.25
C ILE A 21 13.78 -5.43 -7.33
N ARG A 22 13.75 -6.76 -7.52
CA ARG A 22 12.84 -7.40 -8.46
C ARG A 22 11.55 -7.75 -7.75
N ILE A 23 10.45 -7.11 -8.15
CA ILE A 23 9.12 -7.28 -7.52
C ILE A 23 8.20 -7.98 -8.50
N SER A 24 7.38 -8.89 -7.99
CA SER A 24 6.31 -9.54 -8.74
C SER A 24 4.97 -9.03 -8.23
N ILE A 25 4.17 -8.49 -9.15
CA ILE A 25 2.78 -8.08 -8.93
C ILE A 25 1.92 -9.01 -9.80
N SER A 26 0.84 -9.56 -9.24
CA SER A 26 -0.07 -10.39 -10.03
C SER A 26 -0.87 -9.52 -11.00
N LYS A 27 -1.34 -10.13 -12.09
CA LYS A 27 -2.18 -9.42 -13.08
C LYS A 27 -3.44 -8.83 -12.44
N GLU A 28 -4.09 -9.61 -11.57
CA GLU A 28 -5.31 -9.21 -10.85
C GLU A 28 -5.08 -7.95 -10.01
N THR A 29 -4.02 -7.95 -9.21
CA THR A 29 -3.65 -6.78 -8.39
C THR A 29 -3.28 -5.58 -9.25
N LEU A 30 -2.59 -5.80 -10.39
CA LEU A 30 -2.29 -4.71 -11.32
C LEU A 30 -3.57 -4.07 -11.87
N GLU A 31 -4.57 -4.87 -12.25
CA GLU A 31 -5.86 -4.36 -12.75
C GLU A 31 -6.65 -3.59 -11.68
N GLU A 32 -6.62 -4.02 -10.42
CA GLU A 32 -7.22 -3.29 -9.29
C GLU A 32 -6.52 -1.94 -9.07
N ILE A 33 -5.19 -1.93 -9.11
CA ILE A 33 -4.39 -0.72 -8.96
C ILE A 33 -4.72 0.31 -10.04
N LEU A 34 -4.80 -0.14 -11.29
CA LEU A 34 -5.10 0.72 -12.44
C LEU A 34 -6.50 1.34 -12.36
N LYS A 35 -7.44 0.72 -11.64
CA LYS A 35 -8.81 1.22 -11.47
C LYS A 35 -8.92 2.26 -10.34
N ASP A 36 -8.33 1.96 -9.18
CA ASP A 36 -8.68 2.67 -7.93
C ASP A 36 -7.49 3.33 -7.21
N HIS A 37 -6.28 3.17 -7.73
CA HIS A 37 -5.04 3.58 -7.04
C HIS A 37 -4.07 4.41 -7.89
N MET A 38 -4.50 4.82 -9.08
CA MET A 38 -3.75 5.76 -9.90
C MET A 38 -3.84 7.18 -9.32
N VAL A 39 -2.74 7.91 -9.40
CA VAL A 39 -2.64 9.30 -8.94
C VAL A 39 -2.52 10.20 -10.15
N ASP A 40 -3.49 11.07 -10.34
CA ASP A 40 -3.43 12.12 -11.35
C ASP A 40 -2.42 13.20 -10.95
N TYR A 41 -1.43 13.42 -11.82
CA TYR A 41 -0.47 14.49 -11.68
C TYR A 41 -0.10 15.00 -13.07
N ASP A 42 -0.19 16.31 -13.30
CA ASP A 42 0.20 16.93 -14.57
C ASP A 42 -0.50 16.29 -15.81
N SER A 43 -1.81 16.04 -15.70
CA SER A 43 -2.64 15.39 -16.72
C SER A 43 -2.16 13.98 -17.12
N LYS A 44 -1.39 13.33 -16.26
CA LYS A 44 -0.94 11.94 -16.41
C LYS A 44 -1.27 11.16 -15.15
N GLU A 45 -1.58 9.88 -15.35
CA GLU A 45 -1.83 8.96 -14.26
C GLU A 45 -0.53 8.25 -13.87
N TYR A 46 -0.23 8.25 -12.58
CA TYR A 46 0.96 7.62 -12.02
C TYR A 46 0.58 6.56 -10.99
N LEU A 47 1.23 5.41 -11.09
CA LEU A 47 1.24 4.43 -10.01
C LEU A 47 2.38 4.77 -9.05
N VAL A 48 2.02 5.19 -7.83
CA VAL A 48 2.97 5.47 -6.76
C VAL A 48 2.87 4.37 -5.70
N PHE A 49 3.96 3.64 -5.50
CA PHE A 49 4.08 2.61 -4.47
C PHE A 49 5.44 2.69 -3.78
N GLU A 50 5.49 2.17 -2.57
CA GLU A 50 6.68 2.13 -1.74
C GLU A 50 7.19 0.70 -1.65
N VAL A 51 8.52 0.56 -1.57
CA VAL A 51 9.19 -0.74 -1.39
C VAL A 51 9.96 -0.68 -0.08
N ALA A 52 9.67 -1.60 0.83
CA ALA A 52 10.33 -1.69 2.13
C ALA A 52 11.05 -3.03 2.27
N SER A 53 12.25 -2.98 2.84
CA SER A 53 12.99 -4.18 3.24
C SER A 53 12.30 -4.86 4.42
N LEU A 54 12.18 -6.18 4.34
CA LEU A 54 11.69 -7.00 5.44
C LEU A 54 12.79 -7.20 6.48
N LYS A 55 12.42 -7.29 7.75
CA LYS A 55 13.37 -7.58 8.84
C LYS A 55 14.00 -8.97 8.68
N GLU A 56 13.17 -9.93 8.27
CA GLU A 56 13.57 -11.30 7.98
C GLU A 56 13.02 -11.66 6.58
N PRO A 57 13.80 -12.39 5.77
CA PRO A 57 13.30 -12.90 4.50
C PRO A 57 12.09 -13.81 4.72
N ASP A 58 11.13 -13.78 3.80
CA ASP A 58 9.98 -14.68 3.90
C ASP A 58 10.34 -16.13 3.57
N GLN A 59 9.38 -17.05 3.73
CA GLN A 59 9.55 -18.48 3.48
C GLN A 59 9.97 -18.83 2.04
N PHE A 60 9.83 -17.89 1.10
CA PHE A 60 10.20 -18.03 -0.31
C PHE A 60 11.46 -17.23 -0.66
N GLY A 61 12.19 -16.71 0.34
CA GLY A 61 13.41 -15.93 0.17
C GLY A 61 13.17 -14.50 -0.33
N LYS A 62 11.95 -13.96 -0.18
CA LYS A 62 11.67 -12.57 -0.56
C LYS A 62 12.15 -11.64 0.54
N THR A 63 12.92 -10.63 0.16
CA THR A 63 13.57 -9.68 1.09
C THR A 63 12.86 -8.34 1.17
N HIS A 64 11.96 -8.05 0.23
CA HIS A 64 11.28 -6.76 0.13
C HIS A 64 9.77 -6.94 -0.06
N THR A 65 9.01 -5.98 0.45
CA THR A 65 7.56 -5.87 0.28
C THR A 65 7.21 -4.57 -0.42
N ALA A 66 6.22 -4.60 -1.31
CA ALA A 66 5.71 -3.44 -2.03
C ALA A 66 4.30 -3.12 -1.57
N TYR A 67 4.01 -1.85 -1.29
CA TYR A 67 2.69 -1.40 -0.87
C TYR A 67 2.35 0.01 -1.35
N ILE A 68 1.06 0.28 -1.47
CA ILE A 68 0.52 1.60 -1.75
C ILE A 68 0.03 2.21 -0.43
N SER A 69 0.44 3.45 -0.17
CA SER A 69 0.02 4.21 1.00
C SER A 69 -1.19 5.08 0.64
N LYS A 70 -2.41 4.63 0.96
CA LYS A 70 -3.65 5.38 0.69
C LYS A 70 -4.05 6.20 1.90
N LYS A 71 -4.30 7.49 1.71
CA LYS A 71 -4.82 8.37 2.76
C LYS A 71 -6.29 8.07 3.00
N VAL A 72 -6.62 7.45 4.12
CA VAL A 72 -8.01 7.27 4.55
C VAL A 72 -8.46 8.57 5.21
N ALA A 73 -9.52 9.18 4.67
CA ALA A 73 -10.17 10.30 5.33
C ALA A 73 -10.66 9.81 6.71
N ALA A 74 -10.27 10.51 7.77
CA ALA A 74 -10.79 10.22 9.10
C ALA A 74 -12.32 10.24 9.03
N PRO A 75 -13.03 9.26 9.63
CA PRO A 75 -14.48 9.28 9.64
C PRO A 75 -14.93 10.62 10.21
N LYS A 76 -15.68 11.40 9.44
CA LYS A 76 -16.33 12.62 9.93
C LYS A 76 -17.28 12.18 11.03
N GLY A 77 -16.89 12.37 12.29
CA GLY A 77 -17.68 12.02 13.44
C GLY A 77 -19.04 12.73 13.45
N GLY A 78 -20.09 11.98 13.75
CA GLY A 78 -21.41 12.48 14.13
C GLY A 78 -21.90 11.76 15.41
N LYS A 79 -22.03 12.53 16.50
CA LYS A 79 -22.47 12.17 17.88
C LYS A 79 -23.95 11.67 17.86
N ALA A 80 -24.49 10.91 18.82
CA ALA A 80 -24.43 11.08 20.27
C ALA A 80 -24.92 9.81 21.00
N ASN A 81 -24.18 9.32 22.00
CA ASN A 81 -24.78 8.46 23.02
C ASN A 81 -25.08 9.33 24.25
N LYS A 82 -26.35 9.72 24.39
CA LYS A 82 -26.87 10.51 25.49
C LYS A 82 -27.03 9.57 26.69
N LYS A 83 -26.31 9.85 27.79
CA LYS A 83 -26.60 9.26 29.10
C LYS A 83 -28.04 9.63 29.50
N SER A 84 -28.84 8.61 29.84
CA SER A 84 -29.99 8.68 30.77
C SER A 84 -30.12 7.27 31.37
N LYS A 85 -29.57 6.96 32.55
CA LYS A 85 -30.28 7.00 33.85
C LYS A 85 -31.81 6.85 33.72
N ALA A 86 -32.30 5.65 34.02
CA ALA A 86 -33.46 5.39 34.88
C ALA A 86 -33.32 3.95 35.41
#